data_AF-A0A6V7IL07-F1
#
_entry.id   AF-A0A6V7IL07-F1
#
_cell.length_a   1.000
_cell.length_b   1.000
_cell.length_c   1.000
_cell.angle_alpha   90.00
_cell.angle_beta   90.00
_cell.angle_gamma   90.00
#
_symmetry.space_group_name_H-M   'P 1'
#
loop_
_entity.id
_entity.type
_entity.pdbx_description
1 polymer ?
#
loop_
_entity_poly.entity_id
_entity_poly.type
_entity_poly.pdbx_seq_one_letter_code
_entity_poly.pdbx_strand_id
1 'polypeptide(L)'
;IRFYSNARRPNFFSQFVENIKQEMQKNKEMKESLKKFREEAEKLEQSDALKSARQKFQTVESEASKSSEVLKERLEGLKEKVQEVLDEASKTELGKKAGQLGEELSKSAKGAAETISETGQALGKSSAFQTISETAKVVRKELDNHGIEGRVYQPLKKLRKRKEILECEEKIVEANTDATGVELHKDSKFYESWQNFK
;
A
#
# COMPACT_ATOMS: atom_id res chain seq x y z
N ILE A 1 30.26 53.16 -10.86
CA ILE A 1 28.92 53.54 -10.35
C ILE A 1 28.06 52.29 -10.40
N ARG A 2 27.75 51.65 -9.26
CA ARG A 2 26.95 50.41 -9.20
C ARG A 2 25.47 50.77 -9.12
N PHE A 3 24.70 50.41 -10.15
CA PHE A 3 23.25 50.50 -10.15
C PHE A 3 22.67 49.20 -9.56
N TYR A 4 22.24 49.24 -8.29
CA TYR A 4 21.27 48.26 -7.79
C TYR A 4 19.88 48.82 -8.06
N SER A 5 19.14 48.16 -8.94
CA SER A 5 17.72 48.41 -9.17
C SER A 5 16.95 48.25 -7.86
N ASN A 6 16.31 49.33 -7.41
CA ASN A 6 15.31 49.31 -6.35
C ASN A 6 14.12 48.45 -6.78
N ALA A 7 14.17 47.14 -6.55
CA ALA A 7 12.98 46.32 -6.46
C ALA A 7 12.21 46.78 -5.22
N ARG A 8 11.19 47.62 -5.42
CA ARG A 8 10.31 48.12 -4.36
C ARG A 8 9.73 46.91 -3.62
N ARG A 9 10.14 46.73 -2.36
CA ARG A 9 9.56 45.71 -1.48
C ARG A 9 8.06 46.03 -1.33
N PRO A 10 7.14 45.09 -1.60
CA PRO A 10 5.72 45.37 -1.49
C PRO A 10 5.38 45.71 -0.03
N ASN A 11 4.65 46.81 0.16
CA ASN A 11 4.22 47.27 1.48
C ASN A 11 3.34 46.21 2.16
N PHE A 12 3.40 46.14 3.48
CA PHE A 12 2.68 45.17 4.33
C PHE A 12 1.19 44.99 3.96
N PHE A 13 0.49 46.09 3.65
CA PHE A 13 -0.91 46.04 3.23
C PHE A 13 -1.13 45.39 1.86
N SER A 14 -0.18 45.53 0.92
CA SER A 14 -0.23 44.85 -0.37
C SER A 14 -0.07 43.35 -0.18
N GLN A 15 0.89 42.92 0.64
CA GLN A 15 1.10 41.51 0.96
C GLN A 15 -0.12 40.91 1.70
N PHE A 16 -0.74 41.66 2.60
CA PHE A 16 -1.95 41.23 3.31
C PHE A 16 -3.16 41.05 2.37
N VAL A 17 -3.42 42.02 1.48
CA VAL A 17 -4.49 41.92 0.49
C VAL A 17 -4.21 40.78 -0.50
N GLU A 18 -2.96 40.59 -0.89
CA GLU A 18 -2.53 39.49 -1.76
C GLU A 18 -2.72 38.13 -1.09
N ASN A 19 -2.40 38.01 0.20
CA ASN A 19 -2.68 36.81 1.00
C ASN A 19 -4.17 36.54 1.11
N ILE A 20 -5.01 37.54 1.40
CA ILE A 20 -6.48 37.35 1.46
C ILE A 20 -7.04 36.94 0.09
N LYS A 21 -6.54 37.53 -1.00
CA LYS A 21 -6.96 37.17 -2.37
C LYS A 21 -6.56 35.73 -2.69
N GLN A 22 -5.34 35.33 -2.33
CA GLN A 22 -4.88 33.95 -2.48
C GLN A 22 -5.69 32.97 -1.62
N GLU A 23 -6.01 33.32 -0.36
CA GLU A 23 -6.86 32.49 0.51
C GLU A 23 -8.29 32.37 -0.01
N MET A 24 -8.88 33.44 -0.54
CA MET A 24 -10.19 33.37 -1.18
C MET A 24 -10.17 32.50 -2.45
N GLN A 25 -9.13 32.61 -3.26
CA GLN A 25 -9.00 31.86 -4.50
C GLN A 25 -8.77 30.37 -4.20
N LYS A 26 -7.89 30.06 -3.24
CA LYS A 26 -7.74 28.70 -2.69
C LYS A 26 -9.03 28.17 -2.09
N ASN A 27 -9.81 28.99 -1.39
CA ASN A 27 -11.11 28.57 -0.86
C ASN A 27 -12.14 28.29 -1.95
N LYS A 28 -12.10 29.00 -3.09
CA LYS A 28 -12.97 28.71 -4.24
C LYS A 28 -12.55 27.42 -4.94
N GLU A 29 -11.26 27.25 -5.21
CA GLU A 29 -10.70 26.03 -5.78
C GLU A 29 -10.92 24.80 -4.86
N MET A 30 -10.84 24.99 -3.55
CA MET A 30 -11.12 23.95 -2.56
C MET A 30 -12.62 23.60 -2.53
N LYS A 31 -13.52 24.58 -2.66
CA LYS A 31 -14.96 24.32 -2.78
C LYS A 31 -15.30 23.59 -4.08
N GLU A 32 -14.64 23.92 -5.17
CA GLU A 32 -14.82 23.25 -6.46
C GLU A 32 -14.25 21.83 -6.46
N SER A 33 -13.09 21.60 -5.85
CA SER A 33 -12.53 20.25 -5.68
C SER A 33 -13.36 19.39 -4.73
N LEU A 34 -13.92 19.95 -3.65
CA LEU A 34 -14.87 19.22 -2.80
C LEU A 34 -16.18 18.88 -3.53
N LYS A 35 -16.67 19.76 -4.41
CA LYS A 35 -17.83 19.45 -5.27
C LYS A 35 -17.51 18.34 -6.26
N LYS A 36 -16.38 18.42 -6.97
CA LYS A 36 -15.90 17.37 -7.87
C LYS A 36 -15.71 16.03 -7.15
N PHE A 37 -15.15 16.05 -5.94
CA PHE A 37 -14.97 14.84 -5.14
C PHE A 37 -16.32 14.23 -4.73
N ARG A 38 -17.32 15.05 -4.38
CA ARG A 38 -18.67 14.56 -4.10
C ARG A 38 -19.33 13.96 -5.34
N GLU A 39 -19.23 14.64 -6.49
CA GLU A 39 -19.76 14.16 -7.76
C GLU A 39 -19.07 12.86 -8.22
N GLU A 40 -17.74 12.76 -8.06
CA GLU A 40 -16.97 11.55 -8.36
C GLU A 40 -17.28 10.43 -7.36
N ALA A 41 -17.43 10.73 -6.07
CA ALA A 41 -17.82 9.75 -5.05
C ALA A 41 -19.24 9.21 -5.30
N GLU A 42 -20.21 10.07 -5.63
CA GLU A 42 -21.57 9.66 -6.01
C GLU A 42 -21.55 8.81 -7.28
N LYS A 43 -20.75 9.19 -8.29
CA LYS A 43 -20.57 8.39 -9.52
C LYS A 43 -19.93 7.04 -9.25
N LEU A 44 -18.97 6.96 -8.33
CA LEU A 44 -18.33 5.71 -7.90
C LEU A 44 -19.27 4.84 -7.06
N GLU A 45 -20.13 5.46 -6.25
CA GLU A 45 -21.16 4.75 -5.50
C GLU A 45 -22.24 4.14 -6.42
N GLN A 46 -22.60 4.88 -7.46
CA GLN A 46 -23.55 4.41 -8.47
C GLN A 46 -22.94 3.37 -9.44
N SER A 47 -21.61 3.26 -9.48
CA SER A 47 -20.90 2.32 -10.32
C SER A 47 -21.26 0.87 -9.97
N ASP A 48 -21.53 0.08 -11.00
CA ASP A 48 -21.91 -1.33 -10.88
C ASP A 48 -20.82 -2.18 -10.20
N ALA A 49 -19.55 -1.76 -10.30
CA ALA A 49 -18.45 -2.41 -9.60
C ALA A 49 -18.62 -2.34 -8.07
N LEU A 50 -18.94 -1.17 -7.52
CA LEU A 50 -19.09 -0.98 -6.08
C LEU A 50 -20.38 -1.63 -5.55
N LYS A 51 -21.47 -1.56 -6.32
CA LYS A 51 -22.71 -2.29 -6.01
C LYS A 51 -22.47 -3.80 -5.99
N SER A 52 -21.74 -4.35 -6.97
CA SER A 52 -21.40 -5.77 -7.00
C SER A 52 -20.47 -6.17 -5.85
N ALA A 53 -19.54 -5.29 -5.44
CA ALA A 53 -18.67 -5.53 -4.30
C ALA A 53 -19.47 -5.54 -2.98
N ARG A 54 -20.39 -4.58 -2.78
CA ARG A 54 -21.30 -4.56 -1.62
C ARG A 54 -22.19 -5.81 -1.58
N GLN A 55 -22.74 -6.23 -2.72
CA GLN A 55 -23.54 -7.45 -2.81
C GLN A 55 -22.69 -8.70 -2.46
N LYS A 56 -21.50 -8.84 -3.06
CA LYS A 56 -20.59 -9.95 -2.75
C LYS A 56 -20.16 -9.95 -1.28
N PHE A 57 -19.90 -8.78 -0.70
CA PHE A 57 -19.55 -8.65 0.71
C PHE A 57 -20.71 -9.09 1.59
N GLN A 58 -21.94 -8.63 1.32
CA GLN A 58 -23.13 -9.08 2.07
C GLN A 58 -23.40 -10.57 1.90
N THR A 59 -23.20 -11.13 0.70
CA THR A 59 -23.31 -12.58 0.47
C THR A 59 -22.28 -13.32 1.31
N VAL A 60 -21.00 -12.94 1.24
CA VAL A 60 -19.92 -13.55 2.01
C VAL A 60 -20.12 -13.35 3.52
N GLU A 61 -20.58 -12.19 3.97
CA GLU A 61 -20.87 -11.92 5.38
C GLU A 61 -22.02 -12.78 5.87
N SER A 62 -23.07 -12.96 5.06
CA SER A 62 -24.21 -13.82 5.39
C SER A 62 -23.88 -15.31 5.34
N GLU A 63 -22.96 -15.73 4.46
CA GLU A 63 -22.46 -17.11 4.39
C GLU A 63 -21.46 -17.38 5.51
N ALA A 64 -20.59 -16.41 5.81
CA ALA A 64 -19.63 -16.46 6.89
C ALA A 64 -20.35 -16.44 8.25
N SER A 65 -21.39 -15.61 8.44
CA SER A 65 -22.17 -15.58 9.67
C SER A 65 -22.90 -16.91 9.89
N LYS A 66 -23.58 -17.45 8.87
CA LYS A 66 -24.20 -18.78 8.93
C LYS A 66 -23.17 -19.88 9.19
N SER A 67 -22.01 -19.83 8.55
CA SER A 67 -20.93 -20.79 8.82
C SER A 67 -20.37 -20.64 10.25
N SER A 68 -20.31 -19.41 10.77
CA SER A 68 -19.84 -19.12 12.11
C SER A 68 -20.86 -19.56 13.17
N GLU A 69 -22.16 -19.48 12.87
CA GLU A 69 -23.23 -20.00 13.70
C GLU A 69 -23.17 -21.53 13.75
N VAL A 70 -23.03 -22.20 12.60
CA VAL A 70 -22.85 -23.67 12.55
C VAL A 70 -21.55 -24.10 13.25
N LEU A 71 -20.47 -23.32 13.14
CA LEU A 71 -19.22 -23.58 13.87
C LEU A 71 -19.39 -23.34 15.37
N LYS A 72 -20.13 -22.31 15.79
CA LYS A 72 -20.46 -22.06 17.20
C LYS A 72 -21.29 -23.19 17.77
N GLU A 73 -22.34 -23.65 17.06
CA GLU A 73 -23.15 -24.80 17.48
C GLU A 73 -22.31 -26.08 17.60
N ARG A 74 -21.39 -26.32 16.65
CA ARG A 74 -20.47 -27.47 16.73
C ARG A 74 -19.45 -27.32 17.85
N LEU A 75 -18.96 -26.11 18.12
CA LEU A 75 -18.03 -25.83 19.21
C LEU A 75 -18.71 -25.91 20.57
N GLU A 76 -19.95 -25.44 20.70
CA GLU A 76 -20.77 -25.60 21.90
C GLU A 76 -21.05 -27.09 22.14
N GLY A 77 -21.47 -27.84 21.11
CA GLY A 77 -21.66 -29.29 21.23
C GLY A 77 -20.37 -30.07 21.52
N LEU A 78 -19.21 -29.61 21.04
CA LEU A 78 -17.91 -30.19 21.42
C LEU A 78 -17.50 -29.78 22.83
N LYS A 79 -17.77 -28.55 23.25
CA LYS A 79 -17.50 -28.06 24.60
C LYS A 79 -18.33 -28.81 25.63
N GLU A 80 -19.62 -29.03 25.35
CA GLU A 80 -20.50 -29.85 26.18
C GLU A 80 -19.98 -31.28 26.28
N LYS A 81 -19.61 -31.92 25.15
CA LYS A 81 -19.02 -33.27 25.17
C LYS A 81 -17.68 -33.32 25.88
N VAL A 82 -16.82 -32.32 25.72
CA VAL A 82 -15.53 -32.24 26.42
C VAL A 82 -15.77 -32.02 27.91
N GLN A 83 -16.76 -31.23 28.29
CA GLN A 83 -17.12 -30.98 29.68
C GLN A 83 -17.75 -32.22 30.32
N GLU A 84 -18.63 -32.95 29.61
CA GLU A 84 -19.15 -34.25 30.03
C GLU A 84 -18.03 -35.28 30.19
N VAL A 85 -17.10 -35.38 29.23
CA VAL A 85 -15.94 -36.27 29.33
C VAL A 85 -15.00 -35.86 30.46
N LEU A 86 -14.82 -34.56 30.73
CA LEU A 86 -14.02 -34.07 31.84
C LEU A 86 -14.71 -34.35 33.19
N ASP A 87 -16.03 -34.22 33.26
CA ASP A 87 -16.85 -34.50 34.44
C ASP A 87 -16.97 -36.02 34.70
N GLU A 88 -16.98 -36.85 33.66
CA GLU A 88 -16.94 -38.32 33.77
C GLU A 88 -15.53 -38.85 34.08
N ALA A 89 -14.49 -38.25 33.50
CA ALA A 89 -13.09 -38.57 33.78
C ALA A 89 -12.63 -38.06 35.16
N SER A 90 -13.22 -37.00 35.69
CA SER A 90 -12.96 -36.52 37.05
C SER A 90 -13.70 -37.34 38.11
N LYS A 91 -14.83 -37.95 37.77
CA LYS A 91 -15.58 -38.89 38.64
C LYS A 91 -15.01 -40.30 38.65
N THR A 92 -14.31 -40.71 37.60
CA THR A 92 -13.61 -42.00 37.56
C THR A 92 -12.19 -41.82 38.10
N GLU A 93 -11.70 -42.79 38.88
CA GLU A 93 -10.41 -42.79 39.57
C GLU A 93 -9.17 -42.86 38.62
N LEU A 94 -9.23 -42.23 37.45
CA LEU A 94 -8.20 -42.22 36.40
C LEU A 94 -7.10 -41.18 36.62
N GLY A 95 -7.29 -40.22 37.53
CA GLY A 95 -6.29 -39.21 37.89
C GLY A 95 -4.98 -39.78 38.48
N LYS A 96 -4.99 -41.03 38.99
CA LYS A 96 -3.78 -41.70 39.49
C LYS A 96 -3.02 -42.50 38.43
N LYS A 97 -3.60 -42.75 37.24
CA LYS A 97 -2.96 -43.49 36.13
C LYS A 97 -2.58 -42.62 34.92
N ALA A 98 -3.01 -41.36 34.89
CA ALA A 98 -2.79 -40.43 33.77
C ALA A 98 -1.32 -40.04 33.52
N GLY A 99 -0.42 -40.25 34.48
CA GLY A 99 1.01 -39.93 34.32
C GLY A 99 1.73 -40.75 33.23
N GLN A 100 1.22 -41.93 32.88
CA GLN A 100 1.80 -42.77 31.82
C GLN A 100 1.18 -42.51 30.43
N LEU A 101 -0.08 -42.08 30.37
CA LEU A 101 -0.77 -41.72 29.11
C LEU A 101 -0.39 -40.31 28.61
N GLY A 102 0.05 -39.42 29.51
CA GLY A 102 0.48 -38.06 29.17
C GLY A 102 1.73 -38.00 28.29
N GLU A 103 2.63 -38.99 28.35
CA GLU A 103 3.82 -39.03 27.49
C GLU A 103 3.50 -39.39 26.04
N GLU A 104 2.53 -40.28 25.81
CA GLU A 104 2.11 -40.67 24.46
C GLU A 104 1.23 -39.59 23.81
N LEU A 105 0.34 -38.96 24.58
CA LEU A 105 -0.44 -37.81 24.13
C LEU A 105 0.42 -36.56 23.92
N SER A 106 1.44 -36.33 24.74
CA SER A 106 2.44 -35.26 24.53
C SER A 106 3.23 -35.47 23.24
N LYS A 107 3.66 -36.70 22.94
CA LYS A 107 4.34 -37.03 21.67
C LYS A 107 3.41 -36.87 20.47
N SER A 108 2.15 -37.29 20.59
CA SER A 108 1.14 -37.13 19.53
C SER A 108 0.74 -35.66 19.31
N ALA A 109 0.55 -34.89 20.37
CA ALA A 109 0.25 -33.45 20.31
C ALA A 109 1.44 -32.63 19.81
N LYS A 110 2.68 -33.00 20.17
CA LYS A 110 3.89 -32.42 19.58
C LYS A 110 3.98 -32.73 18.09
N GLY A 111 3.73 -33.96 17.66
CA GLY A 111 3.69 -34.33 16.25
C GLY A 111 2.59 -33.61 15.45
N ALA A 112 1.41 -33.39 16.04
CA ALA A 112 0.34 -32.61 15.43
C ALA A 112 0.68 -31.10 15.36
N ALA A 113 1.29 -30.54 16.40
CA ALA A 113 1.73 -29.14 16.40
C ALA A 113 2.90 -28.91 15.43
N GLU A 114 3.84 -29.85 15.34
CA GLU A 114 4.96 -29.82 14.39
C GLU A 114 4.44 -29.93 12.95
N THR A 115 3.54 -30.85 12.63
CA THR A 115 2.96 -30.95 11.28
C THR A 115 2.13 -29.72 10.88
N ILE A 116 1.37 -29.12 11.81
CA ILE A 116 0.65 -27.87 11.56
C ILE A 116 1.63 -26.68 11.39
N SER A 117 2.70 -26.63 12.18
CA SER A 117 3.73 -25.60 12.04
C SER A 117 4.53 -25.76 10.74
N GLU A 118 4.91 -26.98 10.37
CA GLU A 118 5.61 -27.29 9.14
C GLU A 118 4.76 -26.99 7.91
N THR A 119 3.47 -27.34 7.94
CA THR A 119 2.53 -26.98 6.85
C THR A 119 2.30 -25.48 6.78
N GLY A 120 2.15 -24.79 7.92
CA GLY A 120 2.05 -23.32 7.97
C GLY A 120 3.33 -22.63 7.47
N GLN A 121 4.51 -23.15 7.80
CA GLN A 121 5.79 -22.67 7.30
C GLN A 121 5.99 -22.99 5.81
N ALA A 122 5.55 -24.16 5.34
CA ALA A 122 5.61 -24.53 3.92
C ALA A 122 4.69 -23.61 3.08
N LEU A 123 3.50 -23.29 3.59
CA LEU A 123 2.60 -22.30 2.98
C LEU A 123 3.23 -20.91 2.97
N GLY A 124 3.86 -20.48 4.06
CA GLY A 124 4.58 -19.20 4.13
C GLY A 124 5.84 -19.15 3.25
N LYS A 125 6.45 -20.29 2.94
CA LYS A 125 7.59 -20.43 2.02
C LYS A 125 7.17 -20.60 0.56
N SER A 126 5.87 -20.71 0.27
CA SER A 126 5.37 -20.75 -1.11
C SER A 126 5.82 -19.50 -1.88
N SER A 127 6.18 -19.68 -3.16
CA SER A 127 6.70 -18.61 -4.02
C SER A 127 5.76 -17.42 -4.10
N ALA A 128 4.44 -17.64 -4.15
CA ALA A 128 3.45 -16.58 -4.17
C ALA A 128 3.38 -15.79 -2.85
N PHE A 129 3.53 -16.46 -1.71
CA PHE A 129 3.54 -15.78 -0.41
C PHE A 129 4.84 -15.01 -0.17
N GLN A 130 5.98 -15.55 -0.64
CA GLN A 130 7.26 -14.85 -0.57
C GLN A 130 7.26 -13.58 -1.42
N THR A 131 6.76 -13.63 -2.66
CA THR A 131 6.69 -12.44 -3.53
C THR A 131 5.75 -11.38 -2.96
N ILE A 132 4.61 -11.77 -2.40
CA ILE A 132 3.68 -10.84 -1.73
C ILE A 132 4.31 -10.27 -0.45
N SER A 133 5.00 -11.09 0.35
CA SER A 133 5.68 -10.63 1.56
C SER A 133 6.84 -9.68 1.24
N GLU A 134 7.61 -9.96 0.20
CA GLU A 134 8.70 -9.11 -0.26
C GLU A 134 8.19 -7.79 -0.83
N THR A 135 7.16 -7.82 -1.68
CA THR A 135 6.53 -6.59 -2.20
C THR A 135 5.95 -5.73 -1.07
N ALA A 136 5.25 -6.32 -0.10
CA ALA A 136 4.77 -5.61 1.07
C ALA A 136 5.91 -4.99 1.89
N LYS A 137 7.03 -5.71 2.07
CA LYS A 137 8.23 -5.18 2.75
C LYS A 137 8.88 -4.03 1.98
N VAL A 138 8.88 -4.05 0.65
CA VAL A 138 9.42 -2.96 -0.19
C VAL A 138 8.54 -1.72 -0.08
N VAL A 139 7.23 -1.87 -0.27
CA VAL A 139 6.26 -0.76 -0.16
C VAL A 139 6.31 -0.12 1.23
N ARG A 140 6.40 -0.93 2.29
CA ARG A 140 6.55 -0.41 3.66
C ARG A 140 7.83 0.41 3.83
N LYS A 141 8.97 -0.06 3.31
CA LYS A 141 10.24 0.68 3.36
C LYS A 141 10.17 1.99 2.58
N GLU A 142 9.45 2.03 1.45
CA GLU A 142 9.26 3.26 0.69
C GLU A 142 8.36 4.26 1.42
N LEU A 143 7.26 3.78 2.02
CA LEU A 143 6.39 4.63 2.84
C LEU A 143 7.10 5.16 4.09
N ASP A 144 7.91 4.33 4.77
CA ASP A 144 8.70 4.76 5.93
C ASP A 144 9.75 5.82 5.53
N ASN A 145 10.30 5.74 4.30
CA ASN A 145 11.24 6.74 3.78
C ASN A 145 10.56 8.05 3.35
N HIS A 146 9.31 8.00 2.90
CA HIS A 146 8.56 9.14 2.36
C HIS A 146 7.45 9.68 3.27
N GLY A 147 7.31 9.15 4.49
CA GLY A 147 6.30 9.57 5.47
C GLY A 147 6.48 11.01 5.98
N ILE A 148 5.58 11.48 6.84
CA ILE A 148 5.56 12.84 7.42
C ILE A 148 6.83 13.12 8.28
N GLU A 149 7.51 12.08 8.76
CA GLU A 149 8.83 12.14 9.42
C GLU A 149 10.01 11.93 8.45
N GLY A 150 9.72 11.86 7.14
CA GLY A 150 10.62 11.47 6.06
C GLY A 150 11.80 12.42 5.95
N ARG A 151 13.00 11.88 6.08
CA ARG A 151 14.24 12.66 5.94
C ARG A 151 14.36 13.11 4.48
N VAL A 152 14.57 14.41 4.26
CA VAL A 152 14.84 15.00 2.93
C VAL A 152 16.04 14.32 2.24
N TYR A 153 16.95 13.71 3.01
CA TYR A 153 18.10 12.98 2.51
C TYR A 153 18.20 11.57 3.08
N GLN A 154 18.39 10.59 2.21
CA GLN A 154 18.74 9.21 2.56
C GLN A 154 20.25 8.99 2.36
N PRO A 155 21.02 8.63 3.41
CA PRO A 155 22.43 8.32 3.23
C PRO A 155 22.58 7.03 2.40
N LEU A 156 23.58 7.01 1.52
CA LEU A 156 23.90 5.80 0.75
C LEU A 156 24.31 4.66 1.69
N LYS A 157 23.80 3.44 1.44
CA LYS A 157 24.14 2.23 2.21
C LYS A 157 25.65 1.94 2.25
N LYS A 158 26.35 2.31 1.17
CA LYS A 158 27.80 2.23 1.05
C LYS A 158 28.31 3.65 0.76
N LEU A 159 29.08 4.20 1.69
CA LEU A 159 29.72 5.49 1.49
C LEU A 159 30.72 5.39 0.34
N ARG A 160 30.64 6.34 -0.60
CA ARG A 160 31.58 6.44 -1.71
C ARG A 160 32.72 7.36 -1.31
N LYS A 161 33.96 7.00 -1.64
CA LYS A 161 35.10 7.91 -1.46
C LYS A 161 35.11 8.96 -2.57
N ARG A 162 35.68 10.15 -2.33
CA ARG A 162 35.78 11.24 -3.32
C ARG A 162 36.47 10.83 -4.63
N LYS A 163 37.33 9.80 -4.59
CA LYS A 163 38.03 9.22 -5.76
C LYS A 163 37.28 8.07 -6.45
N GLU A 164 36.21 7.55 -5.84
CA GLU A 164 35.35 6.49 -6.40
C GLU A 164 34.14 7.07 -7.16
N ILE A 165 34.10 8.39 -7.34
CA ILE A 165 33.36 8.97 -8.47
C ILE A 165 34.17 8.51 -9.68
N LEU A 166 33.89 7.27 -10.12
CA LEU A 166 34.43 6.75 -11.36
C LEU A 166 34.17 7.82 -12.41
N GLU A 167 35.23 8.12 -13.16
CA GLU A 167 35.22 8.54 -14.54
C GLU A 167 33.78 8.54 -15.05
N CYS A 168 33.24 9.74 -15.32
CA CYS A 168 32.09 9.81 -16.23
C CYS A 168 32.46 8.84 -17.33
N GLU A 169 31.71 7.73 -17.46
CA GLU A 169 31.90 6.80 -18.57
C GLU A 169 32.16 7.72 -19.76
N GLU A 170 33.32 7.60 -20.41
CA GLU A 170 33.59 8.31 -21.65
C GLU A 170 32.53 7.78 -22.60
N LYS A 171 31.33 8.34 -22.50
CA LYS A 171 30.23 8.10 -23.39
C LYS A 171 30.77 8.66 -24.67
N ILE A 172 31.26 7.75 -25.49
CA ILE A 172 31.64 8.05 -26.86
C ILE A 172 30.34 8.55 -27.48
N VAL A 173 30.21 9.87 -27.57
CA VAL A 173 29.07 10.51 -28.20
C VAL A 173 29.30 10.36 -29.69
N GLU A 174 28.73 9.31 -30.28
CA GLU A 174 28.72 9.13 -31.71
C GLU A 174 27.62 9.99 -32.34
N ALA A 175 27.90 10.53 -33.53
CA ALA A 175 26.91 11.29 -34.27
C ALA A 175 25.80 10.33 -34.73
N ASN A 176 24.56 10.59 -34.28
CA ASN A 176 23.41 9.81 -34.68
C ASN A 176 23.06 10.13 -36.15
N THR A 177 23.40 9.24 -37.08
CA THR A 177 23.10 9.36 -38.51
C THR A 177 21.64 9.08 -38.86
N ASP A 178 20.90 8.41 -37.98
CA ASP A 178 19.52 7.99 -38.23
C ASP A 178 18.54 9.16 -38.08
N ALA A 179 18.88 10.15 -37.26
CA ALA A 179 18.05 11.32 -36.98
C ALA A 179 18.38 12.54 -37.86
N THR A 180 18.74 12.33 -39.13
CA THR A 180 19.05 13.44 -40.06
C THR A 180 17.79 14.07 -40.68
N GLY A 181 16.65 13.38 -40.61
CA GLY A 181 15.38 13.82 -41.20
C GLY A 181 14.60 14.77 -40.31
N VAL A 182 14.09 15.86 -40.88
CA VAL A 182 13.04 16.68 -40.26
C VAL A 182 11.70 16.22 -40.86
N GLU A 183 10.89 15.53 -40.05
CA GLU A 183 9.53 15.15 -40.47
C GLU A 183 8.56 16.30 -40.21
N LEU A 184 8.13 16.94 -41.29
CA LEU A 184 7.08 17.94 -41.28
C LEU A 184 5.72 17.28 -41.50
N HIS A 185 4.92 17.19 -40.46
CA HIS A 185 3.52 16.79 -40.60
C HIS A 185 2.73 17.91 -41.30
N LYS A 186 1.84 17.51 -42.23
CA LYS A 186 0.99 18.44 -42.99
C LYS A 186 0.14 19.34 -42.09
N ASP A 187 -0.25 18.83 -40.92
CA ASP A 187 -1.12 19.51 -39.96
C ASP A 187 -0.31 20.25 -38.88
N SER A 188 0.98 20.48 -39.11
CA SER A 188 1.83 21.19 -38.15
C SER A 188 1.41 22.65 -38.07
N LYS A 189 0.77 23.02 -36.96
CA LYS A 189 0.40 24.41 -36.63
C LYS A 189 1.58 25.37 -36.73
N PHE A 190 2.79 24.88 -36.49
CA PHE A 190 4.03 25.66 -36.64
C PHE A 190 4.30 26.02 -38.11
N TYR A 191 4.10 25.08 -39.04
CA TYR A 191 4.23 25.33 -40.48
C TYR A 191 3.16 26.32 -40.98
N GLU A 192 1.91 26.13 -40.57
CA GLU A 192 0.81 27.06 -40.89
C GLU A 192 1.11 28.46 -40.36
N SER A 193 1.57 28.59 -39.11
CA SER A 193 1.91 29.89 -38.54
C SER A 193 3.06 30.60 -39.26
N TRP A 194 4.01 29.84 -39.82
CA TRP A 194 5.16 30.40 -40.52
C TRP A 194 4.82 30.83 -41.95
N GLN A 195 3.96 30.07 -42.65
CA GLN A 195 3.41 30.49 -43.95
C GLN A 195 2.57 31.76 -43.82
N ASN A 196 1.76 31.86 -42.78
CA ASN A 196 0.95 33.06 -42.52
C ASN A 196 1.78 34.30 -42.14
N PHE A 197 3.03 34.09 -41.70
CA PHE A 197 3.94 35.18 -41.31
C PHE A 197 4.76 35.72 -42.48
N LYS A 198 4.97 34.93 -43.54
CA LYS A 198 5.73 35.31 -44.74
C LYS A 198 4.89 36.19 -45.67
#